data_AF-S6G617-F1
#
_entry.id   AF-S6G617-F1
#
_cell.length_a   1.000
_cell.length_b   1.000
_cell.length_c   1.000
_cell.angle_alpha   90.00
_cell.angle_beta   90.00
_cell.angle_gamma   90.00
#
_symmetry.space_group_name_H-M   'P 1'
#
loop_
_entity.id
_entity.type
_entity.pdbx_description
1 polymer ?
#
loop_
_entity_poly.entity_id
_entity_poly.type
_entity_poly.pdbx_seq_one_letter_code
_entity_poly.pdbx_strand_id
1 'polypeptide(L)'
;MRLSAALGAYMSYAVAGLLSASVGFLIYLRIVDDFSFENVFNNSHSLQPILYKITGVWGNYEGSYLLFLCLLSVYTAIMEFAHKAIT
;
A
#
# COMPACT_ATOMS: atom_id res chain seq x y z
N MET A 1 -26.39 0.49 17.12
CA MET A 1 -25.33 1.52 17.14
C MET A 1 -23.92 0.96 17.42
N ARG A 2 -23.72 0.05 18.39
CA ARG A 2 -22.39 -0.53 18.68
C ARG A 2 -21.87 -1.54 17.64
N LEU A 3 -22.74 -2.35 17.04
CA LEU A 3 -22.35 -3.36 16.05
C LEU A 3 -21.84 -2.75 14.74
N SER A 4 -22.47 -1.66 14.26
CA SER A 4 -22.05 -0.96 13.04
C SER A 4 -20.69 -0.27 13.21
N ALA A 5 -20.40 0.27 14.39
CA ALA A 5 -19.10 0.86 14.70
C ALA A 5 -17.98 -0.18 14.79
N ALA A 6 -18.26 -1.37 15.34
CA ALA A 6 -17.30 -2.47 15.37
C ALA A 6 -16.99 -2.98 13.95
N LEU A 7 -18.03 -3.14 13.11
CA LEU A 7 -17.89 -3.56 11.72
C LEU A 7 -17.03 -2.58 10.91
N GLY A 8 -17.27 -1.27 11.06
CA GLY A 8 -16.46 -0.23 10.41
C GLY A 8 -14.98 -0.35 10.74
N ALA A 9 -14.66 -0.66 12.01
CA ALA A 9 -13.28 -0.84 12.43
C ALA A 9 -12.61 -2.08 11.82
N TYR A 10 -13.31 -3.22 11.74
CA TYR A 10 -12.73 -4.40 11.07
C TYR A 10 -12.44 -4.14 9.59
N MET A 11 -13.31 -3.38 8.92
CA MET A 11 -13.15 -3.00 7.52
C MET A 11 -11.95 -2.08 7.30
N SER A 12 -11.73 -1.09 8.18
CA SER A 12 -10.59 -0.17 8.06
C SER A 12 -9.25 -0.92 8.16
N TYR A 13 -9.11 -1.83 9.13
CA TYR A 13 -7.91 -2.66 9.28
C TYR A 13 -7.70 -3.58 8.08
N ALA A 14 -8.78 -4.18 7.56
CA ALA A 14 -8.71 -5.04 6.38
C ALA A 14 -8.23 -4.27 5.14
N VAL A 15 -8.79 -3.08 4.88
CA VAL A 15 -8.38 -2.24 3.74
C VAL A 15 -6.93 -1.78 3.88
N ALA A 16 -6.52 -1.35 5.08
CA ALA A 16 -5.12 -0.95 5.33
C ALA A 16 -4.15 -2.11 5.11
N GLY A 17 -4.51 -3.33 5.54
CA GLY A 17 -3.72 -4.54 5.32
C GLY A 17 -3.60 -4.90 3.83
N LEU A 18 -4.71 -4.87 3.09
CA LEU A 18 -4.74 -5.20 1.66
C LEU A 18 -3.94 -4.19 0.82
N LEU A 19 -4.05 -2.90 1.12
CA LEU A 19 -3.30 -1.86 0.42
C LEU A 19 -1.80 -1.95 0.72
N SER A 20 -1.43 -2.18 1.99
CA SER A 20 -0.03 -2.40 2.38
C SER A 20 0.56 -3.65 1.70
N ALA A 21 -0.20 -4.74 1.62
CA ALA A 21 0.20 -5.95 0.90
C ALA A 21 0.37 -5.69 -0.61
N SER A 22 -0.50 -4.88 -1.21
CA SER A 22 -0.41 -4.52 -2.62
C SER A 22 0.84 -3.70 -2.92
N VAL A 23 1.18 -2.72 -2.07
CA VAL A 23 2.43 -1.94 -2.18
C VAL A 23 3.65 -2.87 -2.04
N GLY A 24 3.65 -3.76 -1.04
CA GLY A 24 4.72 -4.73 -0.84
C GLY A 24 4.90 -5.70 -2.01
N PHE A 25 3.80 -6.17 -2.59
CA PHE A 25 3.83 -7.04 -3.77
C PHE A 25 4.41 -6.32 -4.98
N LEU A 26 4.04 -5.05 -5.22
CA LEU A 26 4.60 -4.27 -6.32
C LEU A 26 6.11 -3.99 -6.13
N ILE A 27 6.55 -3.73 -4.90
CA ILE A 27 7.99 -3.64 -4.56
C ILE A 27 8.70 -4.96 -4.92
N TYR A 28 8.14 -6.10 -4.51
CA TYR A 28 8.72 -7.41 -4.78
C TYR A 28 8.87 -7.69 -6.28
N LEU A 29 7.81 -7.46 -7.07
CA LEU A 29 7.85 -7.64 -8.52
C LEU A 29 8.94 -6.79 -9.18
N ARG A 30 9.16 -5.56 -8.71
CA ARG A 30 10.21 -4.68 -9.23
C ARG A 30 11.61 -5.11 -8.80
N ILE A 31 11.78 -5.70 -7.63
CA ILE A 31 13.09 -6.23 -7.17
C ILE A 31 13.48 -7.47 -7.98
N VAL A 32 12.51 -8.35 -8.26
CA VAL A 32 12.72 -9.60 -9.03
C VAL A 32 12.78 -9.35 -10.54
N ASP A 33 12.52 -8.12 -10.98
CA ASP A 33 12.46 -7.75 -12.41
C ASP A 33 11.41 -8.58 -13.19
N ASP A 34 10.23 -8.80 -12.60
CA ASP A 34 9.14 -9.48 -13.29
C ASP A 34 8.45 -8.54 -14.30
N PHE A 35 8.93 -8.59 -15.55
CA PHE A 35 8.43 -7.79 -16.67
C PHE A 35 7.10 -8.27 -17.25
N SER A 36 6.49 -9.33 -16.69
CA SER A 36 5.14 -9.77 -17.10
C SER A 36 4.07 -8.75 -16.71
N PHE A 37 4.36 -7.90 -15.72
CA PHE A 37 3.48 -6.82 -15.27
C PHE A 37 3.79 -5.52 -16.02
N GLU A 38 2.76 -4.94 -16.63
CA GLU A 38 2.86 -3.70 -17.40
C GLU A 38 3.47 -2.55 -16.59
N ASN A 39 3.10 -2.41 -15.32
CA ASN A 39 3.66 -1.37 -14.45
C ASN A 39 5.18 -1.49 -14.27
N VAL A 40 5.68 -2.73 -14.11
CA VAL A 40 7.12 -3.02 -13.93
C VAL A 40 7.84 -2.81 -15.26
N PHE A 41 7.29 -3.32 -16.36
CA PHE A 41 7.86 -3.15 -17.70
C PHE A 41 8.01 -1.68 -18.12
N ASN A 42 6.99 -0.86 -17.86
CA ASN A 42 6.99 0.55 -18.28
C ASN A 42 7.85 1.45 -17.38
N ASN A 43 8.11 1.05 -16.13
CA ASN A 43 8.71 1.95 -15.13
C ASN A 43 10.01 1.41 -14.49
N SER A 44 10.45 0.19 -14.79
CA SER A 44 11.65 -0.43 -14.21
C SER A 44 12.54 -1.03 -15.30
N HIS A 45 13.84 -1.15 -15.04
CA HIS A 45 14.76 -1.89 -15.91
C HIS A 45 15.80 -2.67 -15.10
N SER A 46 16.32 -3.77 -15.66
CA SER A 46 17.19 -4.69 -14.90
C SER A 46 18.46 -4.05 -14.32
N LEU A 47 19.06 -3.10 -15.06
CA LEU A 47 20.29 -2.40 -14.66
C LEU A 47 20.10 -1.34 -13.55
N GLN A 48 18.87 -1.08 -13.07
CA GLN A 48 18.63 -0.08 -12.03
C GLN A 48 19.14 -0.59 -10.67
N PRO A 49 19.81 0.25 -9.85
CA PRO A 49 20.13 -0.11 -8.47
C PRO A 49 18.86 -0.39 -7.67
N ILE A 50 18.93 -1.33 -6.71
CA ILE A 50 17.77 -1.81 -5.94
C ILE A 50 17.04 -0.67 -5.22
N LEU A 51 17.76 0.31 -4.68
CA LEU A 51 17.14 1.48 -4.04
C LEU A 51 16.21 2.23 -5.00
N TYR A 52 16.64 2.45 -6.25
CA TYR A 52 15.81 3.10 -7.26
C TYR A 52 14.62 2.24 -7.69
N LYS A 53 14.76 0.91 -7.69
CA LYS A 53 13.64 0.00 -7.98
C LYS A 53 12.54 0.10 -6.93
N ILE A 54 12.93 0.22 -5.65
CA ILE A 54 12.01 0.40 -4.52
C ILE A 54 11.39 1.80 -4.57
N THR A 55 12.20 2.86 -4.67
CA THR A 55 11.68 4.23 -4.67
C THR A 55 10.87 4.58 -5.92
N GLY A 56 11.14 3.88 -7.02
CA GLY A 56 10.38 3.99 -8.26
C GLY A 56 8.93 3.51 -8.16
N VAL A 57 8.56 2.75 -7.11
CA VAL A 57 7.20 2.26 -6.89
C VAL A 57 6.19 3.40 -6.78
N TRP A 58 6.58 4.52 -6.19
CA TRP A 58 5.73 5.72 -6.05
C TRP A 58 6.15 6.86 -6.97
N GLY A 59 7.07 6.60 -7.91
CA GLY A 59 7.55 7.59 -8.88
C GLY A 59 6.66 7.70 -10.12
N ASN A 60 5.71 6.79 -10.31
CA ASN A 60 4.77 6.79 -11.44
C ASN A 60 3.37 7.23 -11.01
N TYR A 61 2.52 7.54 -11.99
CA TYR A 61 1.15 8.00 -11.77
C TYR A 61 0.37 6.98 -10.92
N GLU A 62 0.30 5.73 -11.36
CA GLU A 62 -0.47 4.65 -10.72
C GLU A 62 -0.01 4.34 -9.29
N GLY A 63 1.31 4.22 -9.09
CA GLY A 63 1.89 3.88 -7.81
C GLY A 63 1.81 5.03 -6.80
N SER A 64 1.81 6.29 -7.25
CA SER A 64 1.56 7.44 -6.38
C SER A 64 0.15 7.40 -5.78
N TYR A 65 -0.88 7.01 -6.55
CA TYR A 65 -2.23 6.79 -6.02
C TYR A 65 -2.28 5.62 -5.04
N LEU A 66 -1.63 4.51 -5.37
CA LEU A 66 -1.56 3.34 -4.49
C LEU A 66 -0.94 3.71 -3.13
N LEU A 67 0.18 4.42 -3.14
CA LEU A 67 0.86 4.88 -1.91
C LEU A 67 -0.03 5.84 -1.13
N PHE A 68 -0.69 6.80 -1.80
CA PHE A 68 -1.57 7.76 -1.15
C PHE A 68 -2.76 7.09 -0.47
N LEU A 69 -3.43 6.15 -1.15
CA LEU A 69 -4.51 5.36 -0.57
C LEU A 69 -4.03 4.49 0.61
N CYS A 70 -2.86 3.88 0.48
CA CYS A 70 -2.24 3.13 1.56
C CYS A 70 -2.02 4.00 2.79
N LEU A 71 -1.42 5.20 2.63
CA LEU A 71 -1.20 6.13 3.75
C LEU A 71 -2.50 6.57 4.41
N LEU A 72 -3.53 6.92 3.63
CA LEU A 72 -4.83 7.31 4.16
C LEU A 72 -5.47 6.16 4.95
N SER A 73 -5.47 4.95 4.40
CA SER A 73 -6.07 3.78 5.06
C SER A 73 -5.35 3.39 6.36
N VAL A 74 -4.01 3.42 6.36
CA VAL A 74 -3.20 3.16 7.56
C VAL A 74 -3.44 4.23 8.61
N TYR A 75 -3.51 5.50 8.20
CA TYR A 75 -3.83 6.60 9.12
C TYR A 75 -5.23 6.42 9.75
N THR A 76 -6.25 6.07 8.96
CA THR A 76 -7.58 5.78 9.49
C THR A 76 -7.58 4.62 10.49
N ALA A 77 -6.89 3.52 10.16
CA ALA A 77 -6.77 2.38 11.06
C ALA A 77 -6.07 2.74 12.38
N ILE A 78 -5.00 3.55 12.33
CA ILE A 78 -4.31 4.05 13.52
C ILE A 78 -5.24 4.94 14.36
N MET A 79 -5.98 5.85 13.73
CA MET A 79 -6.90 6.75 14.44
C MET A 79 -8.02 5.99 15.14
N GLU A 80 -8.57 4.95 14.51
CA GLU A 80 -9.58 4.10 15.16
C GLU A 80 -9.02 3.27 16.31
N PHE A 81 -7.80 2.75 16.15
CA PHE A 81 -7.09 2.05 17.23
C PHE A 81 -6.86 3.00 18.42
N ALA A 82 -6.36 4.20 18.15
CA ALA A 82 -6.11 5.23 19.16
C ALA A 82 -7.42 5.67 19.85
N HIS A 83 -8.51 5.83 19.10
CA HIS A 83 -9.81 6.17 19.65
C HIS A 83 -10.29 5.11 20.66
N LYS A 84 -10.22 3.83 20.28
CA LYS A 84 -10.60 2.71 21.18
C LYS A 84 -9.67 2.56 22.38
N ALA A 85 -8.41 2.99 22.29
CA ALA A 85 -7.47 2.92 23.40
C ALA A 85 -7.75 4.01 24.48
N ILE A 86 -8.41 5.10 24.10
CA ILE A 86 -8.70 6.24 24.97
C ILE A 86 -10.08 6.12 25.65
N THR A 87 -11.06 5.48 25.00
CA THR A 87 -12.44 5.30 25.50
C THR A 87 -12.68 3.93 26.13
#